data_AF-A0A9P8QBG7-F1
#
_entry.id   AF-A0A9P8QBG7-F1
#
_cell.length_a   1.000
_cell.length_b   1.000
_cell.length_c   1.000
_cell.angle_alpha   90.00
_cell.angle_beta   90.00
_cell.angle_gamma   90.00
#
_symmetry.space_group_name_H-M   'P 1'
#
loop_
_entity.id
_entity.type
_entity.pdbx_description
1 polymer ?
#
loop_
_entity_poly.entity_id
_entity_poly.type
_entity_poly.pdbx_seq_one_letter_code
_entity_poly.pdbx_strand_id
1 'polypeptide(L)'
;MGGILCVALSMAEIASAFPTSGGLYYATAMLAPPKYKAFLSWFVGWSNYLTQITGGPSVGYSTASMILALKEISDPNYEYQK
;
A
#
# COMPACT_ATOMS: atom_id res chain seq x y z
N MET A 1 16.51 -3.33 -1.22
CA MET A 1 16.31 -1.86 -1.08
C MET A 1 16.45 -1.09 -2.40
N GLY A 2 17.12 -1.61 -3.45
CA GLY A 2 17.23 -0.89 -4.73
C GLY A 2 15.92 -0.69 -5.50
N GLY A 3 15.04 -1.69 -5.53
CA GLY A 3 13.80 -1.62 -6.33
C GLY A 3 12.80 -0.55 -5.86
N ILE A 4 12.66 -0.34 -4.56
CA ILE A 4 11.72 0.66 -3.99
C ILE A 4 12.18 2.09 -4.32
N LEU A 5 13.50 2.33 -4.36
CA LEU A 5 14.06 3.62 -4.73
C LEU A 5 13.77 3.96 -6.20
N CYS A 6 13.92 3.00 -7.12
CA CYS A 6 13.56 3.20 -8.53
C CYS A 6 12.08 3.55 -8.70
N VAL A 7 11.19 2.86 -7.97
CA VAL A 7 9.75 3.16 -7.98
C VAL A 7 9.50 4.56 -7.42
N ALA A 8 10.12 4.93 -6.30
CA ALA A 8 9.97 6.25 -5.70
C ALA A 8 10.45 7.38 -6.63
N LEU A 9 11.58 7.20 -7.32
CA LEU A 9 12.10 8.15 -8.30
C LEU A 9 11.14 8.30 -9.49
N SER A 10 10.62 7.20 -10.03
CA SER A 10 9.64 7.25 -11.13
C SER A 10 8.36 7.97 -10.72
N MET A 11 7.89 7.78 -9.47
CA MET A 11 6.72 8.48 -8.95
C MET A 11 7.02 9.98 -8.75
N ALA A 12 8.24 10.33 -8.36
CA ALA A 12 8.69 11.71 -8.21
C ALA A 12 8.74 12.44 -9.58
N GLU A 13 9.17 11.76 -10.65
CA GLU A 13 9.12 12.30 -12.01
C GLU A 13 7.67 12.54 -12.48
N ILE A 14 6.78 11.58 -12.23
CA ILE A 14 5.35 11.72 -12.57
C ILE A 14 4.72 12.88 -11.78
N ALA A 15 5.05 13.02 -10.49
CA ALA A 15 4.54 14.09 -9.65
C ALA A 15 5.04 15.48 -10.08
N SER A 16 6.28 15.59 -10.58
CA SER A 16 6.80 16.86 -11.09
C SER A 16 6.19 17.25 -12.43
N ALA A 17 5.91 16.26 -13.30
CA ALA A 17 5.27 16.48 -14.59
C ALA A 17 3.78 16.82 -14.47
N PHE A 18 3.08 16.28 -13.47
CA PHE A 18 1.63 16.43 -13.31
C PHE A 18 1.24 16.88 -11.88
N PRO A 19 1.51 18.14 -11.49
CA PRO A 19 1.18 18.65 -10.15
C PRO A 19 -0.31 19.01 -10.02
N THR A 20 -1.20 18.05 -10.23
CA THR A 20 -2.65 18.25 -10.20
C THR A 20 -3.29 17.54 -9.00
N SER A 21 -4.38 18.10 -8.49
CA SER A 21 -5.18 17.54 -7.40
C SER A 21 -5.86 16.20 -7.74
N GLY A 22 -5.78 15.74 -8.99
CA GLY A 22 -6.32 14.45 -9.44
C GLY A 22 -5.46 13.23 -9.06
N GLY A 23 -4.26 13.46 -8.51
CA GLY A 23 -3.42 12.41 -7.92
C GLY A 23 -3.12 11.24 -8.88
N LEU A 24 -3.00 10.03 -8.30
CA LEU A 24 -2.68 8.80 -9.03
C LEU A 24 -3.67 8.50 -10.16
N TYR A 25 -4.94 8.83 -9.98
CA TYR A 25 -5.99 8.61 -10.99
C TYR A 25 -5.73 9.41 -12.25
N TYR A 26 -5.38 10.69 -12.10
CA TYR A 26 -5.08 11.59 -13.21
C TYR A 26 -3.77 11.25 -13.89
N ALA A 27 -2.73 10.92 -13.13
CA ALA A 27 -1.46 10.45 -13.66
C ALA A 27 -1.63 9.16 -14.50
N THR A 28 -2.37 8.19 -13.97
CA THR A 28 -2.70 6.95 -14.71
C THR A 28 -3.49 7.27 -15.97
N ALA A 29 -4.40 8.24 -15.90
CA ALA A 29 -5.21 8.63 -17.03
C ALA A 29 -4.38 9.32 -18.14
N MET A 30 -3.35 10.09 -17.78
CA MET A 30 -2.47 10.75 -18.77
C MET A 30 -1.47 9.79 -19.42
N LEU A 31 -1.00 8.78 -18.71
CA LEU A 31 -0.09 7.76 -19.23
C LEU A 31 -0.81 6.65 -20.01
N ALA A 32 -2.10 6.42 -19.76
CA ALA A 32 -2.88 5.38 -20.40
C ALA A 32 -3.28 5.73 -21.86
N PRO A 33 -3.35 4.73 -22.76
CA PRO A 33 -3.91 4.91 -24.09
C PRO A 33 -5.37 5.42 -24.02
N PRO A 34 -5.82 6.28 -24.94
CA PRO A 34 -7.13 6.94 -24.86
C PRO A 34 -8.32 5.98 -24.73
N LYS A 35 -8.22 4.76 -25.29
CA LYS A 35 -9.25 3.72 -25.16
C LYS A 35 -9.39 3.12 -23.76
N TYR A 36 -8.32 3.09 -22.96
CA TYR A 36 -8.30 2.39 -21.66
C TYR A 36 -8.15 3.32 -20.46
N LYS A 37 -8.07 4.63 -20.71
CA LYS A 37 -7.88 5.70 -19.71
C LYS A 37 -8.82 5.57 -18.51
N ALA A 38 -10.12 5.43 -18.73
CA ALA A 38 -11.10 5.31 -17.66
C ALA A 38 -10.99 3.99 -16.87
N PHE A 39 -10.74 2.87 -17.57
CA PHE A 39 -10.67 1.54 -16.96
C PHE A 39 -9.41 1.39 -16.09
N LEU A 40 -8.25 1.84 -16.59
CA LEU A 40 -6.99 1.76 -15.84
C LEU A 40 -7.00 2.70 -14.62
N SER A 41 -7.51 3.92 -14.75
CA SER A 41 -7.68 4.82 -13.60
C SER A 41 -8.64 4.26 -12.55
N TRP A 42 -9.70 3.58 -12.97
CA TRP A 42 -10.61 2.90 -12.04
C TRP A 42 -9.91 1.77 -11.29
N PHE A 43 -9.14 0.93 -11.99
CA PHE A 43 -8.39 -0.16 -11.37
C PHE A 43 -7.32 0.34 -10.37
N VAL A 44 -6.53 1.35 -10.75
CA VAL A 44 -5.55 1.99 -9.85
C VAL A 44 -6.25 2.62 -8.65
N GLY A 45 -7.48 3.09 -8.84
CA GLY A 45 -8.29 3.59 -7.74
C GLY A 45 -8.65 2.57 -6.70
N TRP A 46 -9.21 1.45 -7.16
CA TRP A 46 -9.59 0.35 -6.28
C TRP A 46 -8.39 -0.24 -5.55
N SER A 47 -7.22 -0.36 -6.20
CA SER A 47 -6.03 -0.86 -5.53
C SER A 47 -5.56 0.06 -4.40
N ASN A 48 -5.63 1.39 -4.60
CA ASN A 48 -5.32 2.37 -3.55
C ASN A 48 -6.32 2.26 -2.39
N TYR A 49 -7.61 2.16 -2.69
CA TYR A 49 -8.65 2.02 -1.67
C TYR A 49 -8.50 0.74 -0.84
N LEU A 50 -8.24 -0.39 -1.49
CA LEU A 50 -7.97 -1.66 -0.82
C LEU A 50 -6.76 -1.57 0.11
N THR A 51 -5.70 -0.88 -0.33
CA THR A 51 -4.50 -0.65 0.51
C THR A 51 -4.84 0.13 1.77
N GLN A 52 -5.67 1.19 1.68
CA GLN A 52 -6.11 1.94 2.85
C GLN A 52 -6.95 1.08 3.80
N ILE A 53 -7.87 0.26 3.27
CA ILE A 53 -8.71 -0.61 4.09
C ILE A 53 -7.88 -1.66 4.83
N THR A 54 -6.95 -2.32 4.14
CA THR A 54 -6.15 -3.42 4.71
C THR A 54 -5.02 -2.91 5.61
N GLY A 55 -4.53 -1.68 5.40
CA GLY A 55 -3.40 -1.12 6.14
C GLY A 55 -3.62 -1.06 7.66
N GLY A 56 -4.76 -0.51 8.10
CA GLY A 56 -5.07 -0.38 9.53
C GLY A 56 -5.13 -1.73 10.27
N PRO A 57 -5.98 -2.68 9.83
CA PRO A 57 -6.08 -4.01 10.43
C PRO A 57 -4.76 -4.79 10.40
N SER A 58 -3.96 -4.65 9.34
CA SER A 58 -2.67 -5.34 9.22
C SER A 58 -1.69 -4.92 10.33
N VAL A 59 -1.60 -3.63 10.63
CA VAL A 59 -0.72 -3.12 11.69
C VAL A 59 -1.22 -3.56 13.06
N GLY A 60 -2.54 -3.51 13.29
CA GLY A 60 -3.16 -3.99 14.53
C GLY A 60 -2.86 -5.46 14.78
N TYR A 61 -3.06 -6.31 13.77
CA TYR A 61 -2.75 -7.74 13.85
C TYR A 61 -1.26 -7.99 14.10
N SER A 62 -0.37 -7.30 13.38
CA SER A 62 1.08 -7.44 13.56
C SER A 62 1.54 -7.03 14.96
N THR A 63 0.90 -6.03 15.56
CA THR A 63 1.22 -5.59 16.92
C THR A 63 0.73 -6.62 17.94
N ALA A 64 -0.49 -7.11 17.77
CA ALA A 64 -1.06 -8.15 18.64
C ALA A 64 -0.21 -9.43 18.61
N SER A 65 0.24 -9.86 17.43
CA SER A 65 1.09 -11.05 17.30
C SER A 65 2.46 -10.86 17.95
N MET A 66 3.06 -9.67 17.85
CA MET A 66 4.30 -9.35 18.58
C MET A 66 4.12 -9.44 20.09
N ILE A 67 3.00 -8.92 20.64
CA ILE A 67 2.72 -8.99 22.08
C ILE A 67 2.57 -10.44 22.55
N LEU A 68 1.84 -11.26 21.79
CA LEU A 68 1.67 -12.68 22.10
C LEU A 68 3.00 -13.44 22.04
N ALA A 69 3.83 -13.18 21.02
CA ALA A 69 5.16 -13.76 20.92
C ALA A 69 6.07 -13.37 22.10
N LEU A 70 6.01 -12.12 22.56
CA LEU A 70 6.75 -11.69 23.76
C LEU A 70 6.30 -12.43 25.02
N LYS A 71 4.99 -12.70 25.15
CA LYS A 71 4.44 -13.44 26.28
C LYS A 71 4.90 -14.91 26.27
N GLU A 72 4.90 -15.54 25.10
CA GLU A 72 5.40 -16.91 24.91
C GLU A 72 6.88 -17.04 25.25
N ILE A 73 7.70 -16.06 24.87
CA ILE A 73 9.14 -16.05 25.23
C ILE A 73 9.35 -15.85 26.74
N SER A 74 8.47 -15.10 27.40
CA SER A 74 8.63 -14.73 28.82
C SER A 74 8.14 -15.80 29.80
N ASP A 75 7.16 -16.63 29.41
CA ASP A 75 6.60 -17.69 30.26
C ASP A 75 6.73 -19.06 29.56
N PRO A 76 7.60 -19.97 30.07
CA PRO A 76 7.81 -21.28 29.44
C PRO A 76 6.62 -22.25 29.54
N ASN A 77 5.55 -21.88 30.26
CA ASN A 77 4.30 -22.67 30.37
C ASN A 77 3.13 -22.06 29.59
N TYR A 78 3.35 -20.99 28.81
CA TYR A 78 2.29 -20.33 28.06
C TYR A 78 2.12 -20.97 26.68
N GLU A 79 1.08 -21.78 26.49
CA GLU A 79 0.66 -22.25 25.17
C GLU A 79 -0.31 -21.26 24.53
N TYR A 80 0.03 -20.78 23.33
CA TYR A 80 -0.85 -19.96 22.53
C TYR A 80 -2.11 -20.75 22.13
N GLN A 81 -3.26 -20.40 22.72
CA GLN A 81 -4.56 -20.95 22.33
C GLN A 81 -5.05 -20.22 21.07
N LYS A 82 -5.14 -20.97 19.97
CA LYS A 82 -5.45 -20.49 18.62
C LYS A 82 -6.92 -20.13 18.41
#